data_AF-X1CAW0-F1
#
_entry.id   AF-X1CAW0-F1
#
_cell.length_a   1.000
_cell.length_b   1.000
_cell.length_c   1.000
_cell.angle_alpha   90.00
_cell.angle_beta   90.00
_cell.angle_gamma   90.00
#
_symmetry.space_group_name_H-M   'P 1'
#
loop_
_entity.id
_entity.type
_entity.pdbx_description
1 polymer ?
#
loop_
_entity_poly.entity_id
_entity_poly.type
_entity_poly.pdbx_seq_one_letter_code
_entity_poly.pdbx_strand_id
1 'polypeptide(L)'
;YPYVQIDSTFEPGSIKTTEIYDQTPMLDAEDMVSGLKQILIPSGQLFFAIKVGTNNEIDDTSQRYTSMLTEVSHEEIFKSNFITEFDEILRSLIIFGPASIFSEWTVKTGLNYKNCVLGSYQFLENSKKLVDGIIITIQYTPRQAIEEFGKKNVGEEVVKAFDEPKKQNDLFNFIYLVRPREIISPILSQSYSGNMPWEAIVVNEKEKIIVETSGFPEFPYHSARWKRPANEKHGRGIGTEILPQIKVLDRTTRDWIDVSNQLANPPRDVLESFEGEYRVTPGAKNITTVLP
;
A
#
# COMPACT_ATOMS: atom_id res chain seq x y z
N TYR A 1 -11.96 12.12 -16.45
CA TYR A 1 -10.97 12.60 -15.47
C TYR A 1 -9.61 12.35 -16.05
N PRO A 2 -8.78 13.37 -16.31
CA PRO A 2 -7.43 13.13 -16.81
C PRO A 2 -6.69 12.37 -15.71
N TYR A 3 -6.24 11.17 -16.03
CA TYR A 3 -5.31 10.44 -15.18
C TYR A 3 -4.08 11.34 -15.05
N VAL A 4 -3.78 11.80 -13.84
CA VAL A 4 -2.46 12.36 -13.55
C VAL A 4 -1.51 11.18 -13.71
N GLN A 5 -0.86 11.09 -14.85
CA GLN A 5 0.21 10.15 -15.08
C GLN A 5 1.36 10.59 -14.17
N ILE A 6 1.59 9.86 -13.09
CA ILE A 6 2.75 10.08 -12.23
C ILE A 6 3.94 9.45 -12.97
N ASP A 7 4.49 10.16 -13.95
CA ASP A 7 5.66 9.73 -14.73
C ASP A 7 6.99 9.94 -13.98
N SER A 8 6.94 10.34 -12.71
CA SER A 8 8.13 10.54 -11.88
C SER A 8 8.61 9.21 -11.30
N THR A 9 9.59 8.60 -11.96
CA THR A 9 10.41 7.54 -11.36
C THR A 9 11.35 8.17 -10.33
N PHE A 10 10.97 8.13 -9.05
CA PHE A 10 11.82 8.62 -7.98
C PHE A 10 12.82 7.55 -7.56
N GLU A 11 14.08 7.94 -7.40
CA GLU A 11 15.10 7.07 -6.83
C GLU A 11 14.80 6.79 -5.34
N PRO A 12 14.92 5.54 -4.87
CA PRO A 12 14.78 5.21 -3.46
C PRO A 12 15.70 6.07 -2.58
N GLY A 13 15.14 6.71 -1.55
CA GLY A 13 15.90 7.55 -0.61
C GLY A 13 16.02 9.02 -0.99
N SER A 14 15.43 9.48 -2.10
CA SER A 14 15.35 10.91 -2.40
C SER A 14 14.55 11.66 -1.32
N ILE A 15 14.96 12.89 -0.98
CA ILE A 15 14.21 13.74 -0.05
C ILE A 15 12.90 14.16 -0.74
N LYS A 16 11.76 13.86 -0.10
CA LYS A 16 10.41 14.09 -0.66
C LYS A 16 9.64 15.22 0.03
N THR A 17 10.23 15.83 1.05
CA THR A 17 9.61 16.83 1.93
C THR A 17 9.98 18.28 1.58
N THR A 18 10.71 18.53 0.48
CA THR A 18 11.20 19.88 0.14
C THR A 18 10.09 20.88 -0.17
N GLU A 19 8.94 20.42 -0.65
CA GLU A 19 7.79 21.26 -1.00
C GLU A 19 6.64 21.14 0.02
N ILE A 20 6.92 20.62 1.22
CA ILE A 20 5.92 20.50 2.29
C ILE A 20 6.24 21.56 3.33
N TYR A 21 5.40 22.59 3.41
CA TYR A 21 5.51 23.71 4.33
C TYR A 21 4.66 23.50 5.58
N ASP A 22 3.55 22.76 5.47
CA ASP A 22 2.72 22.37 6.61
C ASP A 22 2.65 20.85 6.79
N GLN A 23 2.96 20.39 8.00
CA GLN A 23 2.96 18.98 8.39
C GLN A 23 1.68 18.53 9.11
N THR A 24 0.76 19.44 9.43
CA THR A 24 -0.49 19.10 10.15
C THR A 24 -1.24 17.91 9.54
N PRO A 25 -1.49 17.85 8.21
CA PRO A 25 -2.20 16.70 7.63
C PRO A 25 -1.47 15.37 7.75
N MET A 26 -0.14 15.39 7.83
CA MET A 26 0.67 14.18 8.01
C MET A 26 0.54 13.67 9.44
N LEU A 27 0.65 14.56 10.44
CA LEU A 27 0.50 14.20 11.85
C LEU A 27 -0.93 13.71 12.16
N ASP A 28 -1.94 14.40 11.65
CA ASP A 28 -3.34 14.00 11.83
C ASP A 28 -3.64 12.61 11.22
N ALA A 29 -2.98 12.26 10.11
CA ALA A 29 -3.10 10.94 9.53
C ALA A 29 -2.48 9.85 10.43
N GLU A 30 -1.35 10.13 11.09
CA GLU A 30 -0.72 9.20 12.04
C GLU A 30 -1.57 9.03 13.30
N ASP A 31 -2.11 10.12 13.82
CA ASP A 31 -3.04 10.09 14.95
C ASP A 31 -4.29 9.27 14.64
N MET A 32 -4.83 9.42 13.42
CA MET A 32 -5.98 8.63 12.97
C MET A 32 -5.64 7.13 12.85
N VAL A 33 -4.47 6.78 12.29
CA VAL A 33 -4.00 5.38 12.22
C VAL A 33 -3.87 4.79 13.62
N SER A 34 -3.22 5.50 14.53
CA SER A 34 -3.02 5.09 15.93
C SER A 34 -4.35 4.89 16.65
N GLY A 35 -5.28 5.85 16.50
CA GLY A 35 -6.61 5.77 17.09
C GLY A 35 -7.44 4.60 16.57
N LEU A 36 -7.46 4.37 15.25
CA LEU A 36 -8.17 3.22 14.67
C LEU A 36 -7.53 1.89 15.11
N LYS A 37 -6.21 1.81 15.15
CA LYS A 37 -5.49 0.61 15.61
C LYS A 37 -5.87 0.26 17.03
N GLN A 38 -5.90 1.24 17.94
CA GLN A 38 -6.28 1.03 19.33
C GLN A 38 -7.72 0.54 19.49
N ILE A 39 -8.64 1.03 18.66
CA ILE A 39 -10.06 0.64 18.70
C ILE A 39 -10.28 -0.75 18.09
N LEU A 40 -9.63 -1.05 16.96
CA LEU A 40 -9.84 -2.29 16.21
C LEU A 40 -9.06 -3.47 16.81
N ILE A 41 -7.83 -3.22 17.24
CA ILE A 41 -6.89 -4.23 17.76
C ILE A 41 -6.24 -3.67 19.02
N PRO A 42 -6.97 -3.62 20.14
CA PRO A 42 -6.39 -3.24 21.43
C PRO A 42 -5.29 -4.21 21.83
N SER A 43 -4.10 -3.68 22.12
CA SER A 43 -2.96 -4.47 22.61
C SER A 43 -3.32 -5.18 23.92
N GLY A 44 -3.12 -6.50 23.96
CA GLY A 44 -3.34 -7.30 25.17
C GLY A 44 -4.82 -7.62 25.48
N GLN A 45 -5.74 -7.35 24.55
CA GLN A 45 -7.14 -7.77 24.65
C GLN A 45 -7.55 -8.63 23.46
N LEU A 46 -8.54 -9.49 23.66
CA LEU A 46 -9.15 -10.26 22.58
C LEU A 46 -10.07 -9.33 21.78
N PHE A 47 -9.85 -9.23 20.47
CA PHE A 47 -10.62 -8.36 19.56
C PHE A 47 -11.67 -9.11 18.73
N PHE A 48 -11.65 -10.44 18.73
CA PHE A 48 -12.76 -11.26 18.24
C PHE A 48 -13.04 -12.45 19.16
N ALA A 49 -14.21 -13.06 19.00
CA ALA A 49 -14.57 -14.30 19.69
C ALA A 49 -15.24 -15.27 18.71
N ILE A 50 -14.76 -16.51 18.71
CA ILE A 50 -15.36 -17.58 17.91
C ILE A 50 -16.57 -18.11 18.67
N LYS A 51 -17.73 -18.16 18.02
CA LYS A 51 -18.97 -18.69 18.60
C LYS A 51 -19.64 -19.66 17.64
N VAL A 52 -20.25 -20.71 18.18
CA VAL A 52 -21.06 -21.66 17.40
C VAL A 52 -22.45 -21.06 17.20
N GLY A 53 -22.88 -20.94 15.94
CA GLY A 53 -24.13 -20.26 15.55
C GLY A 53 -25.44 -21.05 15.75
N THR A 54 -25.48 -22.06 16.60
CA THR A 54 -26.70 -22.87 16.83
C THR A 54 -27.60 -22.25 17.90
N ASN A 55 -28.91 -22.19 17.62
CA ASN A 55 -29.96 -21.75 18.56
C ASN A 55 -30.20 -22.70 19.76
N ASN A 56 -29.41 -23.77 19.90
CA ASN A 56 -29.53 -24.72 20.99
C ASN A 56 -28.53 -24.37 22.10
N GLU A 57 -28.87 -24.69 23.35
CA GLU A 57 -27.95 -24.59 24.48
C GLU A 57 -26.66 -25.36 24.15
N ILE A 58 -25.57 -24.61 24.03
CA ILE A 58 -24.25 -25.16 23.71
C ILE A 58 -23.70 -25.80 24.98
N ASP A 59 -23.30 -27.06 24.89
CA ASP A 59 -22.63 -27.78 25.97
C ASP A 59 -21.39 -27.01 26.48
N ASP A 60 -21.14 -27.05 27.78
CA ASP A 60 -20.02 -26.32 28.43
C ASP A 60 -18.67 -26.70 27.79
N THR A 61 -18.52 -27.96 27.37
CA THR A 61 -17.31 -28.44 26.69
C THR A 61 -17.03 -27.70 25.37
N SER A 62 -18.08 -27.45 24.58
CA SER A 62 -17.96 -26.77 23.29
C SER A 62 -17.67 -25.29 23.48
N GLN A 63 -18.26 -24.66 24.50
CA GLN A 63 -17.96 -23.26 24.84
C GLN A 63 -16.50 -23.10 25.26
N ARG A 64 -15.99 -23.99 26.14
CA ARG A 64 -14.59 -23.99 26.55
C ARG A 64 -13.66 -24.16 25.36
N TYR A 65 -13.96 -25.08 24.45
CA TYR A 65 -13.16 -25.29 23.26
C TYR A 65 -13.12 -24.05 22.36
N THR A 66 -14.26 -23.38 22.13
CA THR A 66 -14.27 -22.12 21.35
C THR A 66 -13.50 -20.98 22.03
N SER A 67 -13.53 -20.91 23.36
CA SER A 67 -12.73 -19.94 24.12
C SER A 67 -11.24 -20.23 23.97
N MET A 68 -10.82 -21.50 24.10
CA MET A 68 -9.43 -21.91 23.88
C MET A 68 -8.97 -21.62 22.43
N LEU A 69 -9.81 -21.91 21.44
CA LEU A 69 -9.51 -21.59 20.04
C LEU A 69 -9.35 -20.08 19.83
N THR A 70 -10.20 -19.28 20.48
CA THR A 70 -10.11 -17.81 20.41
C THR A 70 -8.79 -17.33 20.99
N GLU A 71 -8.40 -17.83 22.17
CA GLU A 71 -7.14 -17.49 22.83
C GLU A 71 -5.92 -17.86 21.96
N VAL A 72 -5.84 -19.11 21.52
CA VAL A 72 -4.75 -19.60 20.65
C VAL A 72 -4.65 -18.80 19.34
N SER A 73 -5.80 -18.45 18.74
CA SER A 73 -5.81 -17.65 17.51
C SER A 73 -5.23 -16.25 17.73
N HIS A 74 -5.56 -15.61 18.86
CA HIS A 74 -4.99 -14.30 19.17
C HIS A 74 -3.50 -14.39 19.48
N GLU A 75 -3.06 -15.39 20.24
CA GLU A 75 -1.64 -15.60 20.54
C GLU A 75 -0.80 -15.74 19.27
N GLU A 76 -1.23 -16.57 18.32
CA GLU A 76 -0.50 -16.76 17.06
C GLU A 76 -0.51 -15.50 16.18
N ILE A 77 -1.61 -14.73 16.16
CA ILE A 77 -1.67 -13.44 15.47
C ILE A 77 -0.69 -12.44 16.09
N PHE A 78 -0.68 -12.29 17.41
CA PHE A 78 0.21 -11.34 18.11
C PHE A 78 1.68 -11.74 18.06
N LYS A 79 1.97 -13.04 17.94
CA LYS A 79 3.33 -13.57 17.76
C LYS A 79 3.88 -13.33 16.35
N SER A 80 3.01 -13.21 15.36
CA SER A 80 3.36 -12.93 13.97
C SER A 80 3.71 -11.45 13.73
N ASN A 81 4.08 -11.11 12.49
CA ASN A 81 4.31 -9.72 12.07
C ASN A 81 3.01 -8.91 11.81
N PHE A 82 1.84 -9.43 12.17
CA PHE A 82 0.54 -8.82 11.88
C PHE A 82 0.44 -7.35 12.30
N ILE A 83 0.87 -7.00 13.52
CA ILE A 83 0.72 -5.64 14.06
C ILE A 83 1.52 -4.61 13.26
N THR A 84 2.68 -5.00 12.72
CA THR A 84 3.54 -4.14 11.91
C THR A 84 2.93 -3.93 10.53
N GLU A 85 2.49 -5.00 9.88
CA GLU A 85 1.88 -4.92 8.54
C GLU A 85 0.54 -4.17 8.60
N PHE A 86 -0.26 -4.41 9.63
CA PHE A 86 -1.57 -3.79 9.82
C PHE A 86 -1.49 -2.27 9.95
N ASP A 87 -0.43 -1.75 10.57
CA ASP A 87 -0.19 -0.31 10.69
C ASP A 87 -0.08 0.37 9.31
N GLU A 88 0.70 -0.25 8.42
CA GLU A 88 0.92 0.24 7.05
C GLU A 88 -0.35 0.12 6.18
N ILE A 89 -1.14 -0.93 6.42
CA ILE A 89 -2.43 -1.14 5.77
C ILE A 89 -3.44 -0.09 6.20
N LEU A 90 -3.52 0.21 7.50
CA LEU A 90 -4.37 1.28 8.00
C LEU A 90 -3.97 2.64 7.42
N ARG A 91 -2.66 2.91 7.33
CA ARG A 91 -2.15 4.13 6.69
C ARG A 91 -2.59 4.22 5.22
N SER A 92 -2.45 3.13 4.47
CA SER A 92 -2.91 3.04 3.08
C SER A 92 -4.43 3.22 2.94
N LEU A 93 -5.20 2.58 3.83
CA LEU A 93 -6.65 2.63 3.86
C LEU A 93 -7.18 4.04 4.12
N ILE A 94 -6.63 4.73 5.12
CA ILE A 94 -7.05 6.08 5.52
C ILE A 94 -6.68 7.12 4.46
N ILE A 95 -5.44 7.09 3.97
CA ILE A 95 -4.92 8.13 3.07
C ILE A 95 -5.49 7.95 1.66
N PHE A 96 -5.39 6.74 1.11
CA PHE A 96 -5.66 6.48 -0.30
C PHE A 96 -7.00 5.77 -0.54
N GLY A 97 -7.39 4.84 0.33
CA GLY A 97 -8.70 4.18 0.26
C GLY A 97 -8.68 2.67 0.04
N PRO A 98 -7.97 2.13 -0.95
CA PRO A 98 -7.77 0.70 -1.07
C PRO A 98 -6.62 0.25 -0.16
N ALA A 99 -6.81 -0.88 0.51
CA ALA A 99 -5.73 -1.57 1.22
C ALA A 99 -5.90 -3.08 1.08
N SER A 100 -4.79 -3.82 1.04
CA SER A 100 -4.83 -5.28 0.94
C SER A 100 -3.66 -5.90 1.69
N ILE A 101 -3.91 -7.01 2.37
CA ILE A 101 -2.90 -7.80 3.08
C ILE A 101 -2.96 -9.23 2.59
N PHE A 102 -1.80 -9.79 2.31
CA PHE A 102 -1.64 -11.20 2.01
C PHE A 102 -1.34 -11.94 3.31
N SER A 103 -2.08 -13.02 3.58
CA SER A 103 -1.80 -13.91 4.71
C SER A 103 -1.27 -15.24 4.20
N GLU A 104 -0.11 -15.63 4.72
CA GLU A 104 0.55 -16.89 4.41
C GLU A 104 0.77 -17.69 5.68
N TRP A 105 0.73 -19.02 5.56
CA TRP A 105 1.18 -19.92 6.61
C TRP A 105 2.16 -20.93 6.03
N THR A 106 3.36 -20.96 6.60
CA THR A 106 4.41 -21.91 6.21
C THR A 106 5.02 -22.52 7.47
N VAL A 107 5.27 -23.84 7.46
CA VAL A 107 5.80 -24.58 8.63
C VAL A 107 7.06 -23.96 9.23
N LYS A 108 7.90 -23.34 8.38
CA LYS A 108 9.18 -22.73 8.77
C LYS A 108 9.01 -21.36 9.44
N THR A 109 8.07 -20.54 8.96
CA THR A 109 7.90 -19.14 9.38
C THR A 109 6.69 -18.92 10.28
N GLY A 110 5.79 -19.89 10.37
CA GLY A 110 4.48 -19.74 10.98
C GLY A 110 3.56 -18.85 10.14
N LEU A 111 2.66 -18.16 10.82
CA LEU A 111 1.77 -17.15 10.25
C LEU A 111 2.59 -15.93 9.86
N ASN A 112 2.50 -15.52 8.60
CA ASN A 112 3.23 -14.38 8.07
C ASN A 112 2.30 -13.53 7.20
N TYR A 113 2.35 -12.23 7.41
CA TYR A 113 1.57 -11.26 6.66
C TYR A 113 2.47 -10.44 5.74
N LYS A 114 1.97 -10.06 4.57
CA LYS A 114 2.66 -9.17 3.63
C LYS A 114 1.70 -8.08 3.20
N ASN A 115 2.02 -6.82 3.45
CA ASN A 115 1.27 -5.69 2.91
C ASN A 115 1.38 -5.64 1.38
N CYS A 116 0.30 -5.26 0.71
CA CYS A 116 0.32 -4.99 -0.72
C CYS A 116 0.58 -3.49 -0.93
N VAL A 117 1.71 -3.16 -1.52
CA VAL A 117 2.10 -1.76 -1.78
C VAL A 117 1.09 -1.10 -2.72
N LEU A 118 0.60 0.09 -2.36
CA LEU A 118 -0.31 0.81 -3.22
C LEU A 118 0.32 1.14 -4.58
N GLY A 119 -0.44 0.96 -5.65
CA GLY A 119 0.03 1.16 -7.03
C GLY A 119 0.61 -0.11 -7.66
N SER A 120 0.92 -1.14 -6.86
CA SER A 120 1.34 -2.44 -7.39
C SER A 120 0.17 -3.38 -7.67
N TYR A 121 -1.02 -3.14 -7.09
CA TYR A 121 -2.15 -4.05 -7.20
C TYR A 121 -3.43 -3.41 -7.72
N GLN A 122 -4.29 -4.26 -8.30
CA GLN A 122 -5.62 -3.94 -8.78
C GLN A 122 -6.61 -5.01 -8.32
N PHE A 123 -7.66 -4.64 -7.60
CA PHE A 123 -8.78 -5.54 -7.30
C PHE A 123 -9.46 -6.02 -8.57
N LEU A 124 -10.09 -7.19 -8.53
CA LEU A 124 -11.09 -7.67 -9.46
C LEU A 124 -12.45 -7.65 -8.76
N GLU A 125 -13.51 -7.32 -9.49
CA GLU A 125 -14.86 -7.28 -8.93
C GLU A 125 -15.80 -8.16 -9.74
N ASN A 126 -16.61 -8.95 -9.04
CA ASN A 126 -17.70 -9.71 -9.65
C ASN A 126 -18.90 -8.82 -9.99
N SER A 127 -19.92 -9.41 -10.63
CA SER A 127 -21.18 -8.74 -10.96
C SER A 127 -21.94 -8.19 -9.75
N LYS A 128 -21.69 -8.71 -8.54
CA LYS A 128 -22.24 -8.22 -7.27
C LYS A 128 -21.39 -7.13 -6.63
N LYS A 129 -20.34 -6.69 -7.31
CA LYS A 129 -19.36 -5.70 -6.86
C LYS A 129 -18.63 -6.11 -5.56
N LEU A 130 -18.50 -7.40 -5.32
CA LEU A 130 -17.63 -7.96 -4.29
C LEU A 130 -16.25 -8.19 -4.92
N VAL A 131 -15.20 -7.98 -4.13
CA VAL A 131 -13.84 -8.26 -4.58
C VAL A 131 -13.71 -9.78 -4.72
N ASP A 132 -13.43 -10.23 -5.94
CA ASP A 132 -13.32 -11.64 -6.30
C ASP A 132 -11.98 -11.95 -6.96
N GLY A 133 -10.95 -11.16 -6.65
CA GLY A 133 -9.61 -11.42 -7.12
C GLY A 133 -8.74 -10.20 -7.01
N ILE A 134 -7.46 -10.40 -7.30
CA ILE A 134 -6.46 -9.36 -7.30
C ILE A 134 -5.42 -9.63 -8.37
N ILE A 135 -5.00 -8.57 -9.03
CA ILE A 135 -3.80 -8.54 -9.87
C ILE A 135 -2.76 -7.78 -9.08
N ILE A 136 -1.57 -8.32 -8.89
CA ILE A 136 -0.47 -7.62 -8.22
C ILE A 136 0.83 -7.80 -9.00
N THR A 137 1.53 -6.69 -9.21
CA THR A 137 2.85 -6.66 -9.85
C THR A 137 3.90 -6.58 -8.76
N ILE A 138 4.74 -7.61 -8.67
CA ILE A 138 5.85 -7.67 -7.71
C ILE A 138 7.16 -7.58 -8.48
N GLN A 139 8.09 -6.77 -7.97
CA GLN A 139 9.40 -6.62 -8.54
C GLN A 139 10.39 -7.53 -7.81
N TYR A 140 11.07 -8.39 -8.55
CA TYR A 140 12.10 -9.27 -8.02
C TYR A 140 13.44 -8.99 -8.68
N THR A 141 14.50 -9.07 -7.87
CA THR A 141 15.86 -9.24 -8.39
C THR A 141 16.03 -10.63 -9.01
N PRO A 142 16.95 -10.85 -9.96
CA PRO A 142 17.20 -12.17 -10.55
C PRO A 142 17.41 -13.27 -9.50
N ARG A 143 18.10 -12.94 -8.41
CA ARG A 143 18.32 -13.86 -7.29
C ARG A 143 17.02 -14.25 -6.61
N GLN A 144 16.17 -13.29 -6.26
CA GLN A 144 14.89 -13.55 -5.61
C GLN A 144 13.95 -14.33 -6.53
N ALA A 145 13.89 -13.98 -7.81
CA ALA A 145 13.04 -14.66 -8.77
C ALA A 145 13.44 -16.13 -8.95
N ILE A 146 14.75 -16.44 -9.00
CA ILE A 146 15.24 -17.82 -9.10
C ILE A 146 15.01 -18.60 -7.80
N GLU A 147 15.09 -17.96 -6.64
CA GLU A 147 14.80 -18.58 -5.35
C GLU A 147 13.31 -18.95 -5.22
N GLU A 148 12.43 -18.06 -5.66
CA GLU A 148 10.97 -18.25 -5.58
C GLU A 148 10.46 -19.27 -6.62
N PHE A 149 10.82 -19.07 -7.90
CA PHE A 149 10.19 -19.81 -9.01
C PHE A 149 11.07 -20.93 -9.59
N GLY A 150 12.35 -20.95 -9.23
CA GLY A 150 13.33 -21.91 -9.76
C GLY A 150 13.85 -21.57 -11.16
N LYS A 151 15.14 -21.82 -11.40
CA LYS A 151 15.89 -21.42 -12.61
C LYS A 151 15.24 -21.80 -13.96
N LYS A 152 14.42 -22.86 -14.00
CA LYS A 152 13.81 -23.37 -15.25
C LYS A 152 12.62 -22.55 -15.73
N ASN A 153 11.87 -21.92 -14.82
CA ASN A 153 10.58 -21.34 -15.13
C ASN A 153 10.60 -19.81 -15.25
N VAL A 154 11.64 -19.15 -14.74
CA VAL A 154 11.70 -17.69 -14.58
C VAL A 154 11.87 -16.94 -15.91
N GLY A 155 12.42 -17.61 -16.93
CA GLY A 155 12.72 -17.02 -18.23
C GLY A 155 14.20 -16.91 -18.53
N GLU A 156 14.55 -16.78 -19.81
CA GLU A 156 15.96 -16.74 -20.24
C GLU A 156 16.68 -15.45 -19.84
N GLU A 157 15.99 -14.32 -19.89
CA GLU A 157 16.53 -13.00 -19.57
C GLU A 157 16.86 -12.87 -18.09
N VAL A 158 16.04 -13.44 -17.20
CA VAL A 158 16.31 -13.42 -15.76
C VAL A 158 17.51 -14.30 -15.44
N VAL A 159 17.63 -15.45 -16.11
CA VAL A 159 18.81 -16.32 -15.99
C VAL A 159 20.07 -15.61 -16.49
N LYS A 160 20.01 -14.94 -17.66
CA LYS A 160 21.12 -14.14 -18.18
C LYS A 160 21.51 -13.00 -17.24
N ALA A 161 20.53 -12.32 -16.64
CA ALA A 161 20.76 -11.25 -15.68
C ALA A 161 21.35 -11.75 -14.34
N PHE A 162 21.07 -12.99 -13.96
CA PHE A 162 21.67 -13.62 -12.80
C PHE A 162 23.16 -13.96 -13.02
N ASP A 163 23.50 -14.48 -14.21
CA ASP A 163 24.87 -14.85 -14.56
C ASP A 163 25.77 -13.61 -14.84
N GLU A 164 25.18 -12.46 -15.18
CA GLU A 164 25.88 -11.19 -15.37
C GLU A 164 26.01 -10.38 -14.06
N PRO A 165 27.22 -10.15 -13.51
CA PRO A 165 27.40 -9.47 -12.22
C PRO A 165 26.91 -8.00 -12.21
N LYS A 166 26.80 -7.36 -13.39
CA LYS A 166 26.32 -5.97 -13.50
C LYS A 166 24.81 -5.85 -13.42
N LYS A 167 24.06 -6.93 -13.70
CA LYS A 167 22.58 -6.93 -13.79
C LYS A 167 21.90 -7.65 -12.63
N GLN A 168 22.67 -8.08 -11.63
CA GLN A 168 22.12 -8.78 -10.46
C GLN A 168 21.18 -7.91 -9.62
N ASN A 169 21.28 -6.59 -9.75
CA ASN A 169 20.41 -5.62 -9.08
C ASN A 169 19.26 -5.12 -9.96
N ASP A 170 19.17 -5.58 -11.22
CA ASP A 170 18.07 -5.20 -12.10
C ASP A 170 16.75 -5.76 -11.54
N LEU A 171 15.67 -4.99 -11.68
CA LEU A 171 14.36 -5.37 -11.20
C LEU A 171 13.53 -5.92 -12.36
N PHE A 172 12.96 -7.11 -12.17
CA PHE A 172 12.05 -7.76 -13.11
C PHE A 172 10.65 -7.80 -12.52
N ASN A 173 9.67 -7.40 -13.31
CA ASN A 173 8.27 -7.37 -12.90
C ASN A 173 7.60 -8.73 -13.15
N PHE A 174 6.94 -9.24 -12.12
CA PHE A 174 6.12 -10.44 -12.17
C PHE A 174 4.68 -10.09 -11.80
N ILE A 175 3.74 -10.49 -12.64
CA ILE A 175 2.32 -10.23 -12.45
C ILE A 175 1.69 -11.49 -11.86
N TYR A 176 1.17 -11.36 -10.65
CA TYR A 176 0.35 -12.36 -9.99
C TYR A 176 -1.11 -12.05 -10.26
N LEU A 177 -1.83 -13.04 -10.77
CA LEU A 177 -3.28 -13.02 -10.91
C LEU A 177 -3.85 -14.07 -9.97
N VAL A 178 -4.62 -13.62 -8.97
CA VAL A 178 -5.37 -14.51 -8.08
C VAL A 178 -6.86 -14.29 -8.29
N ARG A 179 -7.57 -15.36 -8.69
CA ARG A 179 -9.00 -15.34 -8.98
C ARG A 179 -9.64 -16.70 -8.71
N PRO A 180 -10.98 -16.78 -8.58
CA PRO A 180 -11.71 -18.03 -8.54
C PRO A 180 -11.42 -18.84 -9.81
N ARG A 181 -11.16 -20.12 -9.63
CA ARG A 181 -10.93 -21.05 -10.74
C ARG A 181 -12.24 -21.30 -11.47
N GLU A 182 -12.23 -21.12 -12.79
CA GLU A 182 -13.42 -21.30 -13.63
C GLU A 182 -13.83 -22.79 -13.74
N ILE A 183 -12.85 -23.68 -13.78
CA ILE A 183 -13.06 -25.12 -13.96
C ILE A 183 -12.43 -25.87 -12.79
N ILE A 184 -13.26 -26.44 -11.91
CA ILE A 184 -12.83 -27.32 -10.83
C ILE A 184 -13.15 -28.75 -11.24
N SER A 185 -12.12 -29.59 -11.31
CA SER A 185 -12.27 -31.01 -11.65
C SER A 185 -12.87 -31.75 -10.45
N PRO A 186 -14.01 -32.45 -10.61
CA PRO A 186 -14.64 -33.18 -9.50
C PRO A 186 -13.86 -34.44 -9.08
N ILE A 187 -12.89 -34.87 -9.89
CA ILE A 187 -12.09 -36.10 -9.69
C ILE A 187 -10.82 -35.82 -8.88
N LEU A 188 -10.27 -34.60 -8.97
CA LEU A 188 -9.03 -34.23 -8.31
C LEU A 188 -9.33 -33.68 -6.91
N SER A 189 -8.44 -33.94 -5.95
CA SER A 189 -8.57 -33.36 -4.60
C SER A 189 -8.50 -31.83 -4.67
N GLN A 190 -9.34 -31.15 -3.89
CA GLN A 190 -9.29 -29.68 -3.74
C GLN A 190 -8.02 -29.20 -3.03
N SER A 191 -7.23 -30.11 -2.45
CA SER A 191 -5.90 -29.82 -1.89
C SER A 191 -4.78 -29.90 -2.93
N TYR A 192 -5.07 -30.32 -4.16
CA TYR A 192 -4.10 -30.33 -5.24
C TYR A 192 -3.92 -28.91 -5.79
N SER A 193 -2.69 -28.42 -5.93
CA SER A 193 -2.40 -27.04 -6.37
C SER A 193 -3.09 -26.66 -7.69
N GLY A 194 -3.21 -27.62 -8.61
CA GLY A 194 -3.92 -27.46 -9.88
C GLY A 194 -5.45 -27.53 -9.81
N ASN A 195 -6.05 -27.80 -8.65
CA ASN A 195 -7.50 -27.95 -8.47
C ASN A 195 -8.05 -27.23 -7.23
N MET A 196 -7.26 -26.36 -6.61
CA MET A 196 -7.72 -25.49 -5.53
C MET A 196 -8.75 -24.46 -6.05
N PRO A 197 -9.73 -24.04 -5.22
CA PRO A 197 -10.80 -23.13 -5.62
C PRO A 197 -10.32 -21.76 -6.11
N TRP A 198 -9.23 -21.26 -5.54
CA TRP A 198 -8.59 -20.02 -5.99
C TRP A 198 -7.35 -20.39 -6.79
N GLU A 199 -7.27 -19.94 -8.04
CA GLU A 199 -6.06 -20.11 -8.85
C GLU A 199 -5.14 -18.91 -8.68
N ALA A 200 -3.84 -19.19 -8.66
CA ALA A 200 -2.78 -18.20 -8.62
C ALA A 200 -1.87 -18.42 -9.83
N ILE A 201 -1.86 -17.46 -10.75
CA ILE A 201 -1.06 -17.52 -11.98
C ILE A 201 -0.03 -16.42 -11.91
N VAL A 202 1.24 -16.79 -12.11
CA VAL A 202 2.35 -15.84 -12.12
C VAL A 202 2.92 -15.73 -13.52
N VAL A 203 3.01 -14.51 -14.03
CA VAL A 203 3.48 -14.20 -15.38
C VAL A 203 4.69 -13.29 -15.30
N ASN A 204 5.77 -13.65 -15.99
CA ASN A 204 6.88 -12.72 -16.22
C ASN A 204 6.42 -11.66 -17.24
N GLU A 205 6.37 -10.39 -16.86
CA GLU A 205 5.84 -9.32 -17.71
C GLU A 205 6.63 -9.16 -19.01
N LYS A 206 7.96 -9.32 -18.94
CA LYS A 206 8.86 -9.01 -20.05
C LYS A 206 8.84 -10.10 -21.13
N GLU A 207 8.92 -11.35 -20.73
CA GLU A 207 8.90 -12.51 -21.64
C GLU A 207 7.49 -13.04 -21.90
N LYS A 208 6.49 -12.59 -21.14
CA LYS A 208 5.08 -13.03 -21.24
C LYS A 208 4.90 -14.53 -21.07
N ILE A 209 5.76 -15.15 -20.26
CA ILE A 209 5.70 -16.58 -19.93
C ILE A 209 4.99 -16.77 -18.60
N ILE A 210 4.26 -17.88 -18.47
CA ILE A 210 3.71 -18.33 -17.20
C ILE A 210 4.84 -19.02 -16.44
N VAL A 211 5.20 -18.44 -15.30
CA VAL A 211 6.31 -18.88 -14.45
C VAL A 211 5.83 -19.92 -13.45
N GLU A 212 4.64 -19.71 -12.91
CA GLU A 212 4.04 -20.60 -11.92
C GLU A 212 2.53 -20.63 -12.07
N THR A 213 1.95 -21.81 -11.86
CA THR A 213 0.51 -21.99 -11.70
C THR A 213 0.29 -22.77 -10.41
N SER A 214 -0.31 -22.10 -9.44
CA SER A 214 -0.61 -22.63 -8.12
C SER A 214 -2.08 -22.34 -7.77
N GLY A 215 -2.44 -22.53 -6.51
CA GLY A 215 -3.74 -22.17 -6.00
C GLY A 215 -3.78 -22.06 -4.49
N PHE A 216 -4.92 -21.61 -3.98
CA PHE A 216 -5.20 -21.48 -2.56
C PHE A 216 -6.56 -22.10 -2.22
N PRO A 217 -6.68 -22.73 -1.04
CA PRO A 217 -7.97 -23.25 -0.57
C PRO A 217 -8.99 -22.13 -0.34
N GLU A 218 -8.53 -20.97 0.13
CA GLU A 218 -9.33 -19.78 0.40
C GLU A 218 -8.64 -18.55 -0.20
N PHE A 219 -9.36 -17.43 -0.33
CA PHE A 219 -8.78 -16.21 -0.89
C PHE A 219 -7.72 -15.66 0.07
N PRO A 220 -6.43 -15.59 -0.33
CA PRO A 220 -5.36 -15.26 0.62
C PRO A 220 -5.16 -13.74 0.82
N TYR A 221 -5.87 -12.91 0.03
CA TYR A 221 -5.78 -11.46 0.11
C TYR A 221 -7.00 -10.88 0.83
N HIS A 222 -6.77 -10.22 1.95
CA HIS A 222 -7.81 -9.53 2.70
C HIS A 222 -7.85 -8.07 2.24
N SER A 223 -8.76 -7.80 1.31
CA SER A 223 -8.92 -6.47 0.70
C SER A 223 -9.94 -5.62 1.46
N ALA A 224 -9.56 -4.40 1.82
CA ALA A 224 -10.41 -3.40 2.44
C ALA A 224 -10.53 -2.15 1.55
N ARG A 225 -11.67 -1.46 1.67
CA ARG A 225 -11.93 -0.18 1.01
C ARG A 225 -12.57 0.77 1.99
N TRP A 226 -11.98 1.95 2.19
CA TRP A 226 -12.48 2.93 3.15
C TRP A 226 -13.89 3.41 2.80
N LYS A 227 -14.07 3.96 1.60
CA LYS A 227 -15.35 4.40 1.06
C LYS A 227 -15.42 4.06 -0.42
N ARG A 228 -16.59 3.62 -0.89
CA ARG A 228 -16.81 3.32 -2.32
C ARG A 228 -17.88 4.25 -2.91
N PRO A 229 -17.50 5.37 -3.52
CA PRO A 229 -18.45 6.17 -4.30
C PRO A 229 -18.93 5.39 -5.53
N ALA A 230 -20.04 5.85 -6.13
CA ALA A 230 -20.64 5.19 -7.27
C ALA A 230 -19.64 5.10 -8.44
N ASN A 231 -19.57 3.92 -9.07
CA ASN A 231 -18.69 3.60 -10.20
C ASN A 231 -17.17 3.62 -9.91
N GLU A 232 -16.76 3.52 -8.64
CA GLU A 232 -15.33 3.39 -8.30
C GLU A 232 -15.00 1.99 -7.76
N LYS A 233 -13.97 1.35 -8.33
CA LYS A 233 -13.55 -0.01 -7.99
C LYS A 233 -12.68 -0.07 -6.74
N HIS A 234 -11.68 0.81 -6.66
CA HIS A 234 -10.65 0.82 -5.62
C HIS A 234 -11.08 1.54 -4.33
N GLY A 235 -12.12 2.37 -4.41
CA GLY A 235 -12.55 3.21 -3.30
C GLY A 235 -11.59 4.39 -3.05
N ARG A 236 -11.97 5.27 -2.12
CA ARG A 236 -11.22 6.47 -1.73
C ARG A 236 -11.08 6.59 -0.24
N GLY A 237 -9.89 7.00 0.17
CA GLY A 237 -9.55 7.35 1.55
C GLY A 237 -9.88 8.82 1.83
N ILE A 238 -9.87 9.18 3.11
CA ILE A 238 -10.11 10.55 3.55
C ILE A 238 -9.04 11.48 2.98
N GLY A 239 -7.77 11.05 2.98
CA GLY A 239 -6.66 11.85 2.45
C GLY A 239 -6.89 12.29 1.00
N THR A 240 -7.50 11.41 0.19
CA THR A 240 -7.86 11.72 -1.20
C THR A 240 -9.04 12.69 -1.31
N GLU A 241 -10.02 12.62 -0.39
CA GLU A 241 -11.16 13.53 -0.36
C GLU A 241 -10.77 14.95 0.09
N ILE A 242 -9.87 15.08 1.07
CA ILE A 242 -9.43 16.38 1.62
C ILE A 242 -8.19 16.96 0.94
N LEU A 243 -7.59 16.26 -0.02
CA LEU A 243 -6.40 16.69 -0.75
C LEU A 243 -6.46 18.15 -1.28
N PRO A 244 -7.60 18.64 -1.82
CA PRO A 244 -7.69 20.04 -2.25
C PRO A 244 -7.48 21.04 -1.11
N GLN A 245 -7.98 20.75 0.09
CA GLN A 245 -7.80 21.60 1.26
C GLN A 245 -6.38 21.55 1.78
N ILE A 246 -5.76 20.36 1.81
CA ILE A 246 -4.34 20.18 2.14
C ILE A 246 -3.45 21.06 1.24
N LYS A 247 -3.70 21.07 -0.07
CA LYS A 247 -2.94 21.89 -1.02
C LYS A 247 -3.11 23.40 -0.78
N VAL A 248 -4.30 23.84 -0.39
CA VAL A 248 -4.54 25.25 -0.06
C VAL A 248 -3.84 25.63 1.23
N LEU A 249 -3.90 24.76 2.25
CA LEU A 249 -3.24 24.97 3.53
C LEU A 249 -1.72 25.08 3.35
N ASP A 250 -1.11 24.13 2.66
CA ASP A 250 0.33 24.13 2.39
C ASP A 250 0.78 25.38 1.61
N ARG A 251 0.02 25.78 0.58
CA ARG A 251 0.28 27.02 -0.16
C ARG A 251 0.13 28.27 0.71
N THR A 252 -0.87 28.30 1.58
CA THR A 252 -1.09 29.44 2.49
C THR A 252 0.07 29.58 3.46
N THR A 253 0.54 28.47 4.03
CA THR A 253 1.70 28.45 4.93
C THR A 253 2.97 28.93 4.23
N ARG A 254 3.19 28.50 2.98
CA ARG A 254 4.27 29.04 2.13
C ARG A 254 4.17 30.56 1.95
N ASP A 255 3.01 31.05 1.53
CA ASP A 255 2.80 32.48 1.30
C ASP A 255 3.00 33.28 2.59
N TRP A 256 2.61 32.72 3.74
CA TRP A 256 2.83 33.33 5.05
C TRP A 256 4.31 33.38 5.45
N ILE A 257 5.08 32.33 5.15
CA ILE A 257 6.54 32.32 5.35
C ILE A 257 7.18 33.41 4.49
N ASP A 258 6.76 33.57 3.24
CA ASP A 258 7.27 34.60 2.34
C ASP A 258 6.94 36.01 2.84
N VAL A 259 5.70 36.25 3.29
CA VAL A 259 5.30 37.52 3.93
C VAL A 259 6.11 37.77 5.20
N SER A 260 6.29 36.77 6.05
CA SER A 260 7.09 36.89 7.27
C SER A 260 8.54 37.24 6.96
N ASN A 261 9.12 36.65 5.92
CA ASN A 261 10.47 36.96 5.46
C ASN A 261 10.57 38.39 4.91
N GLN A 262 9.54 38.86 4.17
CA GLN A 262 9.47 40.24 3.72
C GLN A 262 9.28 41.22 4.87
N LEU A 263 8.52 40.89 5.91
CA LEU A 263 8.38 41.75 7.10
C LEU A 263 9.69 41.80 7.92
N ALA A 264 10.38 40.67 8.06
CA ALA A 264 11.64 40.59 8.80
C ALA A 264 12.80 41.27 8.05
N ASN A 265 12.84 41.15 6.72
CA ASN A 265 13.82 41.79 5.86
C ASN A 265 13.11 42.47 4.69
N PRO A 266 12.51 43.66 4.94
CA PRO A 266 11.80 44.38 3.90
C PRO A 266 12.74 44.71 2.74
N PRO A 267 12.23 44.71 1.50
CA PRO A 267 13.01 45.19 0.36
C PRO A 267 13.58 46.56 0.68
N ARG A 268 14.89 46.72 0.43
CA ARG A 268 15.58 47.98 0.72
C ARG A 268 15.90 48.70 -0.57
N ASP A 269 15.65 50.00 -0.56
CA ASP A 269 16.05 50.88 -1.65
C ASP A 269 17.54 51.22 -1.50
N VAL A 270 18.30 51.09 -2.59
CA VAL A 270 19.73 51.48 -2.68
C VAL A 270 19.88 52.51 -3.79
N LEU A 271 20.67 53.56 -3.58
CA LEU A 271 20.83 54.64 -4.57
C LEU A 271 21.86 54.26 -5.64
N GLU A 272 21.47 54.26 -6.94
CA GLU A 272 22.41 54.53 -8.05
C GLU A 272 21.73 54.88 -9.41
N SER A 273 20.88 54.02 -9.98
CA SER A 273 20.07 54.26 -11.21
C SER A 273 19.31 52.97 -11.55
N PHE A 274 18.04 53.05 -11.98
CA PHE A 274 17.21 51.86 -12.25
C PHE A 274 16.83 51.73 -13.73
N GLU A 275 17.36 50.70 -14.38
CA GLU A 275 16.82 50.10 -15.61
C GLU A 275 16.69 48.58 -15.37
N GLY A 276 15.47 48.05 -15.16
CA GLY A 276 15.24 46.61 -14.96
C GLY A 276 13.86 46.24 -14.38
N GLU A 277 13.59 44.94 -14.21
CA GLU A 277 12.37 44.42 -13.56
C GLU A 277 12.48 44.43 -12.03
N TYR A 278 11.40 44.82 -11.35
CA TYR A 278 11.33 44.93 -9.89
C TYR A 278 11.35 43.55 -9.21
N ARG A 279 12.22 43.37 -8.19
CA ARG A 279 12.32 42.11 -7.43
C ARG A 279 11.64 42.23 -6.07
N VAL A 280 10.68 41.35 -5.81
CA VAL A 280 9.87 41.28 -4.58
C VAL A 280 10.36 40.25 -3.56
N THR A 281 11.54 39.67 -3.75
CA THR A 281 12.07 38.64 -2.83
C THR A 281 12.60 39.29 -1.53
N PRO A 282 12.51 38.60 -0.36
CA PRO A 282 13.07 39.08 0.91
C PRO A 282 14.55 39.51 0.77
N GLY A 283 14.90 40.69 1.29
CA GLY A 283 16.26 41.23 1.18
C GLY A 283 16.70 41.64 -0.23
N ALA A 284 15.78 41.69 -1.20
CA ALA A 284 16.07 42.29 -2.50
C ALA A 284 16.51 43.74 -2.32
N LYS A 285 17.61 44.08 -3.01
CA LYS A 285 18.07 45.46 -3.17
C LYS A 285 17.47 45.99 -4.46
N ASN A 286 16.45 46.83 -4.33
CA ASN A 286 15.89 47.55 -5.46
C ASN A 286 16.62 48.89 -5.55
N ILE A 287 17.11 49.22 -6.73
CA ILE A 287 17.89 50.45 -6.92
C ILE A 287 16.90 51.53 -7.37
N THR A 288 16.91 52.72 -6.77
CA THR A 288 15.92 53.79 -7.09
C THR A 288 16.60 55.15 -7.18
N THR A 289 16.11 56.03 -8.07
CA THR A 289 16.71 57.36 -8.35
C THR A 289 16.25 58.46 -7.39
N VAL A 290 15.06 58.35 -6.79
CA VAL A 290 14.54 59.31 -5.81
C VAL A 290 13.73 58.55 -4.76
N LEU A 291 14.00 58.81 -3.48
CA LEU A 291 13.17 58.31 -2.38
C LEU A 291 11.91 59.19 -2.27
N PRO A 292 10.70 58.60 -2.21
CA PRO A 292 9.50 59.34 -1.82
C PRO A 292 9.51 59.78 -0.35
#